data_AF-A0A1Q7ISD4-F1
#
_entry.id   AF-A0A1Q7ISD4-F1
#
_cell.length_a   1.000
_cell.length_b   1.000
_cell.length_c   1.000
_cell.angle_alpha   90.00
_cell.angle_beta   90.00
_cell.angle_gamma   90.00
#
_symmetry.space_group_name_H-M   'P 1'
#
loop_
_entity.id
_entity.type
_entity.pdbx_description
1 polymer ?
#
loop_
_entity_poly.entity_id
_entity_poly.type
_entity_poly.pdbx_seq_one_letter_code
_entity_poly.pdbx_strand_id
1 'polypeptide(L)'
;MPGRLAAALLWLFVINLGIAFGAGLYEHRIVVGRWLTSSRESGAHWNADAARRDDTGRRFWAFVTTVPLTLLTLANLFVAWHGRGALRDWWLAAALAALVDRAFTFSYFIPTMVRLMRAPDSPESVAVAMRWRNLNYLRHAIVLAAWLMSLQASSWLYRS
;
A
#
# COMPACT_ATOMS: atom_id res chain seq x y z
N MET A 1 0.96 -24.34 18.80
CA MET A 1 1.84 -23.19 18.48
C MET A 1 2.25 -23.24 17.01
N PRO A 2 2.16 -22.14 16.26
CA PRO A 2 2.66 -22.05 14.89
C PRO A 2 4.17 -22.31 14.84
N GLY A 3 4.64 -22.96 13.77
CA GLY A 3 6.07 -23.22 13.60
C GLY A 3 6.88 -21.91 13.51
N ARG A 4 8.20 -21.98 13.78
CA ARG A 4 9.12 -20.82 13.75
C ARG A 4 9.02 -20.02 12.44
N LEU A 5 8.83 -20.72 11.31
CA LEU A 5 8.64 -20.10 10.00
C LEU A 5 7.35 -19.27 9.92
N ALA A 6 6.23 -19.79 10.43
CA ALA A 6 4.96 -19.09 10.45
C ALA A 6 5.05 -17.80 11.30
N ALA A 7 5.67 -17.90 12.48
CA ALA A 7 5.94 -16.73 13.30
C ALA A 7 6.80 -15.69 12.56
N ALA A 8 7.90 -16.11 11.94
CA ALA A 8 8.77 -15.21 11.16
C ALA A 8 8.02 -14.53 10.00
N LEU A 9 7.15 -15.26 9.29
CA LEU A 9 6.34 -14.71 8.20
C LEU A 9 5.35 -13.65 8.68
N LEU A 10 4.69 -13.86 9.82
CA LEU A 10 3.80 -12.88 10.42
C LEU A 10 4.58 -11.63 10.87
N TRP A 11 5.75 -11.81 11.48
CA TRP A 11 6.61 -10.70 11.89
C TRP A 11 7.06 -9.85 10.70
N LEU A 12 7.59 -10.49 9.65
CA LEU A 12 7.99 -9.79 8.42
C LEU A 12 6.82 -9.06 7.78
N PHE A 13 5.62 -9.66 7.80
CA PHE A 13 4.41 -9.05 7.28
C PHE A 13 3.98 -7.81 8.07
N VAL A 14 3.97 -7.88 9.41
CA VAL A 14 3.68 -6.75 10.30
C VAL A 14 4.66 -5.60 10.06
N ILE A 15 5.96 -5.89 10.03
CA ILE A 15 7.00 -4.87 9.84
C ILE A 15 6.87 -4.22 8.46
N ASN A 16 6.72 -5.02 7.40
CA ASN A 16 6.60 -4.49 6.05
C ASN A 16 5.32 -3.66 5.88
N LEU A 17 4.18 -4.09 6.44
CA LEU A 17 2.95 -3.29 6.44
C LEU A 17 3.13 -1.95 7.15
N GLY A 18 3.82 -1.91 8.29
CA GLY A 18 4.14 -0.66 8.99
C GLY A 18 5.00 0.29 8.14
N ILE A 19 6.07 -0.22 7.51
CA ILE A 19 6.92 0.55 6.59
C ILE A 19 6.10 1.08 5.40
N ALA A 20 5.31 0.21 4.77
CA ALA A 20 4.48 0.56 3.62
C ALA A 20 3.43 1.62 3.97
N PHE A 21 2.82 1.53 5.16
CA PHE A 21 1.86 2.52 5.63
C PHE A 21 2.53 3.87 5.87
N GLY A 22 3.63 3.90 6.64
CA GLY A 22 4.37 5.14 6.95
C GLY A 22 4.90 5.84 5.70
N ALA A 23 5.54 5.08 4.80
CA ALA A 23 6.02 5.61 3.52
C ALA A 23 4.86 6.07 2.62
N GLY A 24 3.72 5.37 2.67
CA GLY A 24 2.52 5.74 1.93
C GLY A 24 1.97 7.10 2.37
N LEU A 25 1.89 7.34 3.68
CA LEU A 25 1.49 8.64 4.22
C LEU A 25 2.46 9.75 3.83
N TYR A 26 3.77 9.49 3.90
CA TYR A 26 4.80 10.44 3.48
C TYR A 26 4.66 10.79 2.00
N GLU A 27 4.54 9.79 1.13
CA GLU A 27 4.34 10.01 -0.31
C GLU A 27 3.09 10.85 -0.55
N HIS A 28 1.97 10.45 0.02
CA HIS A 28 0.70 11.10 -0.22
C HIS A 28 0.64 12.55 0.28
N ARG A 29 1.30 12.86 1.41
CA ARG A 29 1.28 14.20 2.01
C ARG A 29 2.34 15.13 1.44
N ILE A 30 3.54 14.61 1.17
CA ILE A 30 4.72 15.43 0.87
C ILE A 30 5.11 15.30 -0.60
N VAL A 31 5.21 14.08 -1.10
CA VAL A 31 5.71 13.82 -2.45
C VAL A 31 4.66 14.19 -3.51
N VAL A 32 3.41 13.73 -3.34
CA VAL A 32 2.32 14.03 -4.29
C VAL A 32 2.06 15.53 -4.42
N GLY A 33 2.22 16.31 -3.35
CA GLY A 33 2.09 17.76 -3.38
C GLY A 33 3.11 18.47 -4.29
N ARG A 34 4.23 17.81 -4.63
CA ARG A 34 5.21 18.32 -5.60
C ARG A 34 4.81 18.09 -7.05
N TRP A 35 3.94 17.12 -7.31
CA TRP A 35 3.49 16.77 -8.66
C TRP A 35 2.08 17.28 -8.96
N LEU A 36 1.23 17.39 -7.94
CA LEU A 36 -0.14 17.85 -8.02
C LEU A 36 -0.30 19.08 -7.14
N THR A 37 0.10 20.23 -7.68
CA THR A 37 0.01 21.51 -7.00
C THR A 37 -1.39 22.09 -7.17
N SER A 38 -1.89 22.79 -6.16
CA SER A 38 -3.16 23.51 -6.25
C SER A 38 -2.96 24.89 -5.66
N SER A 39 -3.22 25.93 -6.44
CA SER A 39 -3.21 27.32 -5.98
C SER A 39 -4.61 27.94 -6.14
N ARG A 40 -4.90 29.00 -5.36
CA ARG A 40 -6.17 29.74 -5.49
C ARG A 40 -6.26 30.55 -6.80
N GLU A 41 -5.13 30.92 -7.38
CA GLU A 41 -5.06 31.80 -8.56
C GLU A 41 -4.98 31.03 -9.88
N SER A 42 -4.23 29.92 -9.93
CA SER A 42 -3.98 29.15 -11.15
C SER A 42 -4.76 27.83 -11.21
N GLY A 43 -5.40 27.41 -10.12
CA GLY A 43 -6.07 26.13 -10.02
C GLY A 43 -5.10 24.98 -9.73
N ALA A 44 -5.54 23.74 -9.99
CA ALA A 44 -4.73 22.55 -9.81
C ALA A 44 -3.95 22.19 -11.09
N HIS A 45 -2.69 21.82 -10.94
CA HIS A 45 -1.77 21.51 -12.03
C HIS A 45 -1.09 20.16 -11.83
N TRP A 46 -0.93 19.43 -12.92
CA TRP A 46 -0.19 18.18 -12.97
C TRP A 46 1.21 18.38 -13.55
N ASN A 47 2.23 18.10 -12.76
CA ASN A 47 3.64 18.19 -13.12
C ASN A 47 4.23 16.80 -13.33
N ALA A 48 4.14 16.30 -14.57
CA ALA A 48 4.68 15.00 -14.95
C ALA A 48 6.21 14.92 -14.81
N ASP A 49 6.95 16.02 -15.00
CA ASP A 49 8.41 16.06 -14.83
C ASP A 49 8.82 15.87 -13.38
N ALA A 50 8.12 16.50 -12.44
CA ALA A 50 8.34 16.29 -11.02
C ALA A 50 8.04 14.83 -10.63
N ALA A 51 6.94 14.26 -11.14
CA ALA A 51 6.59 12.85 -10.92
C ALA A 51 7.66 11.89 -11.45
N ARG A 52 8.18 12.13 -12.66
CA ARG A 52 9.28 11.36 -13.26
C ARG A 52 10.61 11.53 -12.53
N ARG A 53 10.90 12.72 -12.00
CA ARG A 53 12.13 12.96 -11.24
C ARG A 53 12.13 12.24 -9.90
N ASP A 54 11.00 12.18 -9.21
CA ASP A 54 10.89 11.48 -7.95
C ASP A 54 10.84 9.94 -8.16
N ASP A 55 10.10 9.45 -9.16
CA ASP A 55 10.02 8.02 -9.58
C ASP A 55 9.93 7.04 -8.39
N THR A 56 9.06 7.35 -7.43
CA THR A 56 8.96 6.60 -6.17
C THR A 56 8.55 5.14 -6.41
N GLY A 57 7.81 4.88 -7.49
CA GLY A 57 7.43 3.54 -7.94
C GLY A 57 8.63 2.62 -8.10
N ARG A 58 9.65 3.04 -8.86
CA ARG A 58 10.83 2.22 -9.15
C ARG A 58 11.89 2.33 -8.06
N ARG A 59 12.06 3.52 -7.48
CA ARG A 59 13.13 3.77 -6.50
C ARG A 59 12.82 3.23 -5.10
N PHE A 60 11.55 3.07 -4.77
CA PHE A 60 11.13 2.65 -3.43
C PHE A 60 10.10 1.52 -3.47
N TRP A 61 8.95 1.73 -4.11
CA TRP A 61 7.83 0.80 -4.00
C TRP A 61 8.11 -0.60 -4.56
N ALA A 62 8.90 -0.69 -5.63
CA ALA A 62 9.36 -1.96 -6.18
C ALA A 62 10.00 -2.87 -5.11
N PHE A 63 10.77 -2.26 -4.20
CA PHE A 63 11.56 -2.93 -3.16
C PHE A 63 10.87 -3.04 -1.81
N VAL A 64 9.66 -2.48 -1.65
CA VAL A 64 8.91 -2.54 -0.39
C VAL A 64 7.61 -3.29 -0.59
N THR A 65 6.81 -2.89 -1.60
CA THR A 65 5.47 -3.41 -1.79
C THR A 65 5.35 -4.35 -2.99
N THR A 66 5.81 -3.94 -4.17
CA THR A 66 5.52 -4.66 -5.42
C THR A 66 5.99 -6.11 -5.37
N VAL A 67 7.23 -6.35 -4.97
CA VAL A 67 7.75 -7.71 -4.79
C VAL A 67 7.57 -8.18 -3.34
N PRO A 68 8.16 -7.52 -2.31
CA PRO A 68 8.24 -8.15 -1.00
C PRO A 68 6.88 -8.26 -0.31
N LEU A 69 6.08 -7.19 -0.29
CA LEU A 69 4.79 -7.25 0.37
C LEU A 69 3.80 -8.13 -0.39
N THR A 70 3.87 -8.21 -1.73
CA THR A 70 3.04 -9.16 -2.49
C THR A 70 3.36 -10.60 -2.11
N LEU A 71 4.65 -10.98 -2.09
CA LEU A 71 5.06 -12.32 -1.68
C LEU A 71 4.68 -12.62 -0.23
N LEU A 72 4.91 -11.67 0.68
CA LEU A 72 4.49 -11.80 2.08
C LEU A 72 2.97 -11.95 2.21
N THR A 73 2.19 -11.21 1.44
CA THR A 73 0.72 -11.31 1.45
C THR A 73 0.27 -12.71 1.07
N LEU A 74 0.81 -13.27 -0.03
CA LEU A 74 0.46 -14.61 -0.49
C LEU A 74 0.91 -15.70 0.49
N ALA A 75 2.15 -15.60 1.00
CA ALA A 75 2.67 -16.54 1.98
C ALA A 75 1.86 -16.52 3.28
N ASN A 76 1.50 -15.33 3.78
CA ASN A 76 0.69 -15.19 4.99
C ASN A 76 -0.74 -15.68 4.78
N LEU A 77 -1.34 -15.45 3.61
CA LEU A 77 -2.67 -15.99 3.28
C LEU A 77 -2.66 -17.53 3.30
N PHE A 78 -1.64 -18.14 2.69
CA PHE A 78 -1.47 -19.60 2.69
C PHE A 78 -1.28 -20.16 4.11
N VAL A 79 -0.39 -19.57 4.91
CA VAL A 79 -0.14 -20.02 6.29
C VAL A 79 -1.39 -19.84 7.16
N ALA A 80 -2.03 -18.68 7.09
CA ALA A 80 -3.21 -18.38 7.89
C ALA A 80 -4.39 -19.30 7.56
N TRP A 81 -4.53 -19.73 6.30
CA TRP A 81 -5.58 -20.67 5.88
C TRP A 81 -5.56 -21.99 6.66
N HIS A 82 -4.37 -22.45 7.04
CA HIS A 82 -4.15 -23.69 7.80
C HIS A 82 -4.18 -23.50 9.32
N GLY A 83 -4.36 -22.27 9.81
CA GLY A 83 -4.45 -21.97 11.24
C GLY A 83 -5.75 -22.47 11.89
N ARG A 84 -5.93 -22.20 13.18
CA ARG A 84 -7.18 -22.46 13.92
C ARG A 84 -7.45 -21.37 14.94
N GLY A 85 -8.73 -21.19 15.29
CA GLY A 85 -9.18 -20.25 16.32
C GLY A 85 -8.91 -18.78 15.98
N ALA A 86 -8.92 -17.93 17.01
CA ALA A 86 -8.82 -16.47 16.84
C ALA A 86 -7.56 -16.01 16.09
N LEU A 87 -6.42 -16.69 16.27
CA LEU A 87 -5.19 -16.40 15.52
C LEU A 87 -5.43 -16.48 14.00
N ARG A 88 -6.10 -17.55 13.54
CA ARG A 88 -6.42 -17.72 12.10
C ARG A 88 -7.27 -16.58 11.60
N ASP A 89 -8.32 -16.20 12.33
CA ASP A 89 -9.30 -15.25 11.84
C ASP A 89 -8.69 -13.85 11.69
N TRP A 90 -7.92 -13.40 12.68
CA TRP A 90 -7.18 -12.14 12.60
C TRP A 90 -6.11 -12.16 11.51
N TRP A 91 -5.38 -13.26 11.37
CA TRP A 91 -4.32 -13.38 10.38
C TRP A 91 -4.88 -13.42 8.95
N LEU A 92 -5.96 -14.18 8.71
CA LEU A 92 -6.63 -14.19 7.41
C LEU A 92 -7.22 -12.83 7.08
N ALA A 93 -7.88 -12.16 8.02
CA ALA A 93 -8.43 -10.83 7.79
C ALA A 93 -7.34 -9.82 7.39
N ALA A 94 -6.18 -9.85 8.07
CA ALA A 94 -5.02 -9.04 7.71
C ALA A 94 -4.49 -9.35 6.30
N ALA A 95 -4.32 -10.63 5.97
CA ALA A 95 -3.82 -11.06 4.67
C ALA A 95 -4.79 -10.71 3.53
N LEU A 96 -6.11 -10.87 3.74
CA LEU A 96 -7.13 -10.49 2.77
C LEU A 96 -7.19 -8.98 2.55
N ALA A 97 -7.10 -8.17 3.60
CA ALA A 97 -7.05 -6.71 3.45
C ALA A 97 -5.80 -6.28 2.66
N ALA A 98 -4.63 -6.87 2.94
CA ALA A 98 -3.43 -6.62 2.16
C ALA A 98 -3.57 -7.09 0.69
N LEU A 99 -4.28 -8.20 0.45
CA LEU A 99 -4.55 -8.69 -0.91
C LEU A 99 -5.45 -7.73 -1.70
N VAL A 100 -6.48 -7.16 -1.06
CA VAL A 100 -7.31 -6.11 -1.67
C VAL A 100 -6.47 -4.89 -2.03
N ASP A 101 -5.57 -4.45 -1.15
CA ASP A 101 -4.64 -3.37 -1.50
C ASP A 101 -3.77 -3.73 -2.71
N ARG A 102 -3.22 -4.94 -2.76
CA ARG A 102 -2.42 -5.40 -3.90
C ARG A 102 -3.24 -5.39 -5.18
N ALA A 103 -4.47 -5.90 -5.15
CA ALA A 103 -5.37 -5.89 -6.29
C ALA A 103 -5.59 -4.45 -6.81
N PHE A 104 -5.91 -3.49 -5.92
CA PHE A 104 -6.02 -2.07 -6.29
C PHE A 104 -4.72 -1.50 -6.84
N THR A 105 -3.59 -1.85 -6.23
CA THR A 105 -2.27 -1.36 -6.63
C THR A 105 -1.95 -1.75 -8.07
N PHE A 106 -2.16 -3.02 -8.41
CA PHE A 106 -1.85 -3.57 -9.73
C PHE A 106 -2.90 -3.22 -10.79
N SER A 107 -4.18 -3.14 -10.43
CA SER A 107 -5.25 -2.88 -11.41
C SER A 107 -5.45 -1.39 -11.69
N TYR A 108 -5.19 -0.52 -10.71
CA TYR A 108 -5.50 0.91 -10.81
C TYR A 108 -4.29 1.81 -10.57
N PHE A 109 -3.61 1.71 -9.42
CA PHE A 109 -2.64 2.74 -9.02
C PHE A 109 -1.38 2.76 -9.89
N ILE A 110 -0.75 1.60 -10.14
CA ILE A 110 0.45 1.50 -10.98
C ILE A 110 0.13 1.90 -12.44
N PRO A 111 -0.89 1.31 -13.11
CA PRO A 111 -1.19 1.69 -14.49
C PRO A 111 -1.56 3.17 -14.64
N THR A 112 -2.34 3.71 -13.71
CA THR A 112 -2.75 5.13 -13.75
C THR A 112 -1.56 6.04 -13.56
N MET A 113 -0.65 5.74 -12.62
CA MET A 113 0.55 6.55 -12.40
C MET A 113 1.48 6.52 -13.62
N VAL A 114 1.69 5.35 -14.23
CA VAL A 114 2.49 5.23 -15.47
C VAL A 114 1.90 6.07 -16.60
N ARG A 115 0.57 6.11 -16.73
CA ARG A 115 -0.11 6.97 -17.72
C ARG A 115 0.05 8.46 -17.39
N LEU A 116 -0.20 8.85 -16.14
CA LEU A 116 -0.06 10.24 -15.68
C LEU A 116 1.36 10.76 -15.86
N MET A 117 2.39 9.95 -15.57
CA MET A 117 3.79 10.28 -15.80
C MET A 117 4.14 10.53 -17.28
N ARG A 118 3.26 10.21 -18.23
CA ARG A 118 3.42 10.50 -19.67
C ARG A 118 2.43 11.55 -20.18
N ALA A 119 1.45 11.94 -19.36
CA ALA A 119 0.41 12.87 -19.74
C ALA A 119 0.90 14.33 -19.60
N PRO A 120 0.45 15.25 -20.47
CA PRO A 120 0.72 16.68 -20.32
C PRO A 120 -0.05 17.27 -19.14
N ASP A 121 0.32 18.47 -18.72
CA ASP A 121 -0.53 19.25 -17.80
C ASP A 121 -1.81 19.66 -18.54
N SER A 122 -2.95 19.14 -18.09
CA SER A 122 -4.26 19.40 -18.69
C SER A 122 -5.36 19.19 -17.66
N PRO A 123 -6.57 19.77 -17.87
CA PRO A 123 -7.70 19.55 -16.97
C PRO A 123 -8.05 18.07 -16.78
N GLU A 124 -7.87 17.25 -17.82
CA GLU A 124 -8.10 15.81 -17.74
C GLU A 124 -7.05 15.10 -16.87
N SER A 125 -5.77 15.40 -17.07
CA SER A 125 -4.67 14.86 -16.25
C SER A 125 -4.86 15.20 -14.77
N VAL A 126 -5.24 16.44 -14.49
CA VAL A 126 -5.51 16.93 -13.13
C VAL A 126 -6.71 16.18 -12.52
N ALA A 127 -7.80 15.98 -13.25
CA ALA A 127 -8.96 15.25 -12.76
C ALA A 127 -8.62 13.79 -12.43
N VAL A 128 -7.83 13.12 -13.28
CA VAL A 128 -7.35 11.75 -13.04
C VAL A 128 -6.38 11.70 -11.85
N ALA A 129 -5.46 12.66 -11.75
CA ALA A 129 -4.50 12.75 -10.63
C ALA A 129 -5.22 13.01 -9.30
N MET A 130 -6.24 13.87 -9.29
CA MET A 130 -7.08 14.11 -8.11
C MET A 130 -7.87 12.87 -7.71
N ARG A 131 -8.43 12.14 -8.68
CA ARG A 131 -9.09 10.85 -8.40
C ARG A 131 -8.11 9.83 -7.82
N TRP A 132 -6.93 9.71 -8.42
CA TRP A 132 -5.85 8.84 -7.94
C TRP A 132 -5.47 9.19 -6.49
N ARG A 133 -5.28 10.48 -6.20
CA ARG A 133 -4.98 10.98 -4.85
C ARG A 133 -6.10 10.63 -3.87
N ASN A 134 -7.36 10.87 -4.23
CA ASN A 134 -8.50 10.64 -3.34
C ASN A 134 -8.69 9.15 -3.03
N LEU A 135 -8.58 8.29 -4.04
CA LEU A 135 -8.61 6.83 -3.84
C LEU A 135 -7.42 6.34 -3.00
N ASN A 136 -6.30 7.05 -3.00
CA ASN A 136 -5.16 6.69 -2.17
C ASN A 136 -5.46 6.79 -0.67
N TYR A 137 -6.39 7.66 -0.23
CA TYR A 137 -6.85 7.66 1.17
C TYR A 137 -7.53 6.34 1.55
N LEU A 138 -8.42 5.83 0.69
CA LEU A 138 -9.05 4.53 0.88
C LEU A 138 -7.99 3.42 0.92
N ARG A 139 -7.04 3.49 -0.01
CA ARG A 139 -5.91 2.55 -0.05
C ARG A 139 -5.12 2.56 1.26
N HIS A 140 -4.77 3.73 1.80
CA HIS A 140 -4.09 3.84 3.09
C HIS A 140 -4.92 3.30 4.25
N ALA A 141 -6.24 3.51 4.25
CA ALA A 141 -7.13 2.94 5.27
C ALA A 141 -7.12 1.40 5.23
N ILE A 142 -7.11 0.80 4.04
CA ILE A 142 -7.00 -0.65 3.86
C ILE A 142 -5.65 -1.17 4.39
N VAL A 143 -4.54 -0.50 4.07
CA VAL A 143 -3.21 -0.89 4.58
C VAL A 143 -3.13 -0.74 6.11
N LEU A 144 -3.69 0.33 6.68
CA LEU A 144 -3.77 0.51 8.13
C LEU A 144 -4.57 -0.61 8.78
N ALA A 145 -5.73 -0.95 8.23
CA ALA A 145 -6.55 -2.05 8.74
C ALA A 145 -5.79 -3.38 8.68
N ALA A 146 -5.13 -3.68 7.55
CA ALA A 146 -4.28 -4.87 7.42
C ALA A 146 -3.17 -4.90 8.48
N TRP A 147 -2.51 -3.76 8.73
CA TRP A 147 -1.45 -3.66 9.72
C TRP A 147 -1.98 -3.89 11.14
N LEU A 148 -3.07 -3.24 11.54
CA LEU A 148 -3.67 -3.42 12.87
C LEU A 148 -4.16 -4.86 13.09
N MET A 149 -4.79 -5.48 12.09
CA MET A 149 -5.20 -6.88 12.17
C MET A 149 -3.99 -7.82 12.27
N SER A 150 -2.88 -7.51 11.58
CA SER A 150 -1.64 -8.30 11.70
C SER A 150 -1.00 -8.18 13.09
N LEU A 151 -1.03 -6.99 13.71
CA LEU A 151 -0.60 -6.78 15.09
C LEU A 151 -1.47 -7.55 16.06
N GLN A 152 -2.78 -7.59 15.82
CA GLN A 152 -3.71 -8.38 16.63
C GLN A 152 -3.47 -9.88 16.47
N ALA A 153 -3.21 -10.37 15.25
CA ALA A 153 -2.78 -11.75 15.04
C ALA A 153 -1.50 -12.08 15.81
N SER A 154 -0.51 -11.18 15.79
CA SER A 154 0.72 -11.34 16.59
C SER A 154 0.42 -11.38 18.09
N SER A 155 -0.52 -10.58 18.60
CA SER A 155 -0.88 -10.62 20.03
C SER A 155 -1.47 -11.98 20.44
N TRP A 156 -2.23 -12.62 19.55
CA TRP A 156 -2.74 -13.99 19.76
C TRP A 156 -1.63 -15.04 19.67
N LEU A 157 -0.68 -14.88 18.74
CA LEU A 157 0.46 -15.79 18.60
C LEU A 157 1.24 -15.95 19.91
N TYR A 158 1.36 -14.88 20.71
CA TYR A 158 2.07 -14.89 22.00
C TYR A 158 1.22 -15.36 23.19
N ARG A 159 -0.10 -15.49 23.02
CA ARG A 159 -1.03 -15.96 24.06
C ARG A 159 -1.34 -17.47 23.95
N SER A 160 -1.05 -18.07 22.79
CA SER A 160 -1.34 -19.48 22.45
C SER A 160 -0.10 -20.36 22.53
#